data_AF-A0A7S0P3I0-F1
#
_entry.id   AF-A0A7S0P3I0-F1
#
_cell.length_a   1.000
_cell.length_b   1.000
_cell.length_c   1.000
_cell.angle_alpha   90.00
_cell.angle_beta   90.00
_cell.angle_gamma   90.00
#
_symmetry.space_group_name_H-M   'P 1'
#
loop_
_entity.id
_entity.type
_entity.pdbx_description
1 polymer ?
#
loop_
_entity_poly.entity_id
_entity_poly.type
_entity_poly.pdbx_seq_one_letter_code
_entity_poly.pdbx_strand_id
1 'polypeptide(L)'
;YGKLEHPAPILFDQMAAEMMARGLCGFDPQNLANTVWAYATAKHWAPALFDAVAAEANGHGLADFNPQELANLVWAYGKMGRAAPALFEAVVAEVAARGLQEFNPQNLANMMWAYGKLGHKAPTLFEAVAREAVGRGLDEFSPQALAKMVWAYGKLEHAAPALFDAVAAETEARELSGFSARQLSNMMWAFRRVGHSAAGWLKMRSACSLGERSPRLWPRTP
;
A
#
# COMPACT_ATOMS: atom_id res chain seq x y z
N TYR A 1 18.48 -3.82 -20.76
CA TYR A 1 17.66 -3.48 -19.59
C TYR A 1 18.56 -3.40 -18.37
N GLY A 2 19.05 -2.20 -18.06
CA GLY A 2 20.09 -1.98 -17.06
C GLY A 2 19.60 -2.29 -15.64
N LYS A 3 20.33 -3.15 -14.94
CA LYS A 3 20.38 -3.10 -13.49
C LYS A 3 20.91 -1.71 -13.16
N LEU A 4 20.04 -0.81 -12.70
CA LEU A 4 20.52 0.34 -11.93
C LEU A 4 21.09 -0.27 -10.64
N GLU A 5 22.37 -0.63 -10.68
CA GLU A 5 23.16 -0.89 -9.49
C GLU A 5 23.04 0.35 -8.61
N HIS A 6 22.70 0.12 -7.35
CA HIS A 6 22.61 1.16 -6.34
C HIS A 6 23.91 2.00 -6.39
N PRO A 7 23.85 3.35 -6.46
CA PRO A 7 25.02 4.17 -6.81
C PRO A 7 26.18 4.12 -5.81
N ALA A 8 25.98 3.58 -4.59
CA ALA A 8 27.02 3.44 -3.58
C ALA A 8 26.78 2.25 -2.62
N PRO A 9 26.92 0.99 -3.05
CA PRO A 9 26.61 -0.17 -2.21
C PRO A 9 27.55 -0.28 -1.00
N ILE A 10 28.84 0.00 -1.20
CA ILE A 10 29.86 0.02 -0.14
C ILE A 10 29.50 1.04 0.95
N LEU A 11 29.03 2.22 0.56
CA LEU A 11 28.63 3.25 1.52
C LEU A 11 27.43 2.79 2.36
N PHE A 12 26.46 2.12 1.76
CA PHE A 12 25.32 1.57 2.49
C PHE A 12 25.74 0.45 3.45
N ASP A 13 26.66 -0.42 3.06
CA ASP A 13 27.21 -1.42 3.97
C ASP A 13 27.95 -0.79 5.16
N GLN A 14 28.75 0.26 4.91
CA GLN A 14 29.44 1.00 5.95
C GLN A 14 28.48 1.74 6.89
N MET A 15 27.44 2.39 6.35
CA MET A 15 26.41 3.04 7.15
C MET A 15 25.64 2.03 8.01
N ALA A 16 25.27 0.88 7.45
CA ALA A 16 24.59 -0.18 8.20
C ALA A 16 25.48 -0.69 9.34
N ALA A 17 26.76 -0.98 9.05
CA ALA A 17 27.71 -1.44 10.06
C ALA A 17 27.90 -0.40 11.18
N GLU A 18 28.03 0.88 10.83
CA GLU A 18 28.20 1.95 11.81
C GLU A 18 26.94 2.16 12.67
N MET A 19 25.75 2.13 12.06
CA MET A 19 24.47 2.19 12.80
C MET A 19 24.34 1.01 13.76
N MET A 20 24.67 -0.20 13.32
CA MET A 20 24.63 -1.39 14.16
C MET A 20 25.65 -1.36 15.29
N ALA A 21 26.85 -0.80 15.05
CA ALA A 21 27.90 -0.68 16.06
C ALA A 21 27.53 0.34 17.15
N ARG A 22 26.86 1.44 16.79
CA ARG A 22 26.42 2.47 17.73
C ARG A 22 25.10 2.14 18.44
N GLY A 23 24.30 1.25 17.86
CA GLY A 23 22.93 0.99 18.28
C GLY A 23 21.96 2.06 17.77
N LEU A 24 20.66 1.76 17.88
CA LEU A 24 19.58 2.60 17.36
C LEU A 24 18.78 3.33 18.46
N CYS A 25 19.19 3.23 19.73
CA CYS A 25 18.47 3.81 20.87
C CYS A 25 18.32 5.34 20.85
N GLY A 26 19.09 6.04 20.02
CA GLY A 26 18.97 7.49 19.80
C GLY A 26 18.12 7.87 18.59
N PHE A 27 17.58 6.89 17.85
CA PHE A 27 16.78 7.16 16.66
C PHE A 27 15.34 7.45 17.05
N ASP A 28 14.84 8.62 16.65
CA ASP A 28 13.41 8.90 16.71
C ASP A 28 12.61 8.07 15.67
N PRO A 29 11.28 8.02 15.78
CA PRO A 29 10.41 7.32 14.82
C PRO A 29 10.69 7.66 13.35
N GLN A 30 10.96 8.93 13.07
CA GLN A 30 11.24 9.42 11.72
C GLN A 30 12.53 8.81 11.17
N ASN A 31 13.61 8.79 11.97
CA ASN A 31 14.89 8.25 11.60
C ASN A 31 14.83 6.73 11.39
N LEU A 32 14.07 6.00 12.22
CA LEU A 32 13.83 4.57 12.05
C LEU A 32 13.12 4.28 10.71
N ALA A 33 12.02 4.99 10.43
CA ALA A 33 11.26 4.82 9.19
C ALA A 33 12.06 5.22 7.95
N ASN A 34 12.76 6.37 7.99
CA ASN A 34 13.59 6.86 6.89
C ASN A 34 14.77 5.93 6.59
N THR A 35 15.36 5.32 7.61
CA THR A 35 16.46 4.36 7.44
C THR A 35 16.01 3.18 6.60
N VAL A 36 14.98 2.43 7.03
CA VAL A 36 14.54 1.27 6.23
C VAL A 36 13.95 1.67 4.89
N TRP A 37 13.30 2.85 4.80
CA TRP A 37 12.80 3.37 3.53
C TRP A 37 13.92 3.65 2.52
N ALA A 38 15.04 4.22 2.97
CA ALA A 38 16.20 4.49 2.14
C ALA A 38 16.80 3.19 1.60
N TYR A 39 17.03 2.18 2.46
CA TYR A 39 17.54 0.87 2.04
C TYR A 39 16.56 0.15 1.10
N ALA A 40 15.26 0.25 1.36
CA ALA A 40 14.23 -0.35 0.51
C ALA A 40 14.14 0.29 -0.88
N THR A 41 14.28 1.62 -0.95
CA THR A 41 14.27 2.39 -2.21
C THR A 41 15.54 2.15 -3.00
N ALA A 42 16.67 2.08 -2.30
CA ALA A 42 17.98 1.67 -2.80
C ALA A 42 18.01 0.22 -3.31
N LYS A 43 17.07 -0.62 -2.85
CA LYS A 43 17.10 -2.09 -3.01
C LYS A 43 18.38 -2.70 -2.46
N HIS A 44 18.91 -2.12 -1.39
CA HIS A 44 20.13 -2.58 -0.72
C HIS A 44 19.77 -3.52 0.43
N TRP A 45 20.33 -4.72 0.42
CA TRP A 45 19.97 -5.77 1.36
C TRP A 45 20.77 -5.64 2.67
N ALA A 46 20.09 -5.23 3.75
CA ALA A 46 20.69 -5.07 5.08
C ALA A 46 19.83 -5.74 6.17
N PRO A 47 19.77 -7.08 6.22
CA PRO A 47 18.80 -7.78 7.05
C PRO A 47 18.98 -7.53 8.56
N ALA A 48 20.21 -7.48 9.06
CA ALA A 48 20.46 -7.22 10.48
C ALA A 48 19.98 -5.81 10.89
N LEU A 49 20.14 -4.82 10.01
CA LEU A 49 19.64 -3.46 10.24
C LEU A 49 18.11 -3.42 10.30
N PHE A 50 17.43 -4.15 9.41
CA PHE A 50 15.97 -4.25 9.46
C PHE A 50 15.50 -4.93 10.77
N ASP A 51 16.18 -5.97 11.24
CA ASP A 51 15.80 -6.60 12.51
C ASP A 51 15.98 -5.66 13.70
N ALA A 52 17.09 -4.91 13.72
CA ALA A 52 17.35 -3.91 14.75
C ALA A 52 16.30 -2.79 14.73
N VAL A 53 15.93 -2.28 13.55
CA VAL A 53 14.88 -1.25 13.43
C VAL A 53 13.52 -1.79 13.89
N ALA A 54 13.18 -3.03 13.56
CA ALA A 54 11.93 -3.65 14.04
C ALA A 54 11.91 -3.80 15.57
N ALA A 55 13.05 -4.19 16.16
CA ALA A 55 13.19 -4.30 17.61
C ALA A 55 13.06 -2.93 18.29
N GLU A 56 13.77 -1.91 17.78
CA GLU A 56 13.75 -0.55 18.32
C GLU A 56 12.36 0.07 18.22
N ALA A 57 11.71 -0.03 17.05
CA ALA A 57 10.36 0.49 16.85
C ALA A 57 9.32 -0.15 17.79
N ASN A 58 9.43 -1.45 18.05
CA ASN A 58 8.57 -2.13 19.02
C ASN A 58 8.91 -1.77 20.47
N GLY A 59 10.20 -1.53 20.78
CA GLY A 59 10.66 -1.15 22.12
C GLY A 59 10.23 0.26 22.53
N HIS A 60 10.24 1.22 21.60
CA HIS A 60 9.72 2.58 21.81
C HIS A 60 8.19 2.60 21.95
N GLY A 61 7.51 1.64 21.31
CA GLY A 61 6.10 1.74 21.04
C GLY A 61 5.84 2.58 19.79
N LEU A 62 4.73 2.30 19.12
CA LEU A 62 4.40 2.93 17.83
C LEU A 62 3.57 4.21 17.97
N ALA A 63 3.20 4.60 19.20
CA ALA A 63 2.40 5.79 19.48
C ALA A 63 3.05 7.08 18.96
N ASP A 64 4.38 7.19 19.05
CA ASP A 64 5.12 8.40 18.64
C ASP A 64 5.38 8.46 17.12
N PHE A 65 5.17 7.37 16.39
CA PHE A 65 5.27 7.39 14.93
C PHE A 65 4.08 8.15 14.37
N ASN A 66 4.28 9.05 13.42
CA ASN A 66 3.17 9.63 12.68
C ASN A 66 2.63 8.64 11.60
N PRO A 67 1.45 8.88 11.01
CA PRO A 67 0.87 7.99 10.01
C PRO A 67 1.75 7.70 8.80
N GLN A 68 2.56 8.68 8.36
CA GLN A 68 3.46 8.51 7.21
C GLN A 68 4.64 7.62 7.57
N GLU A 69 5.20 7.77 8.77
CA GLU A 69 6.30 6.94 9.28
C GLU A 69 5.86 5.50 9.44
N LEU A 70 4.67 5.24 10.01
CA LEU A 70 4.09 3.89 10.08
C LEU A 70 3.94 3.26 8.70
N ALA A 71 3.40 4.01 7.74
CA ALA A 71 3.21 3.52 6.37
C ALA A 71 4.54 3.26 5.67
N ASN A 72 5.53 4.15 5.82
CA ASN A 72 6.87 4.00 5.26
C ASN A 72 7.61 2.80 5.86
N LEU A 73 7.46 2.61 7.17
CA LEU A 73 8.03 1.49 7.90
C LEU A 73 7.53 0.18 7.29
N VAL A 74 6.23 -0.12 7.35
CA VAL A 74 5.69 -1.39 6.80
C VAL A 74 5.92 -1.51 5.29
N TRP A 75 5.86 -0.41 4.54
CA TRP A 75 6.16 -0.41 3.12
C TRP A 75 7.60 -0.85 2.84
N ALA A 76 8.58 -0.40 3.61
CA ALA A 76 9.97 -0.80 3.44
C ALA A 76 10.17 -2.32 3.64
N TYR A 77 9.57 -2.89 4.68
CA TYR A 77 9.59 -4.35 4.91
C TYR A 77 8.91 -5.11 3.76
N GLY A 78 7.72 -4.64 3.33
CA GLY A 78 7.01 -5.24 2.20
C GLY A 78 7.78 -5.13 0.88
N LYS A 79 8.47 -4.01 0.66
CA LYS A 79 9.29 -3.76 -0.52
C LYS A 79 10.49 -4.69 -0.59
N MET A 80 11.14 -4.92 0.56
CA MET A 80 12.27 -5.83 0.67
C MET A 80 11.86 -7.30 0.76
N GLY A 81 10.57 -7.59 0.95
CA GLY A 81 10.11 -8.96 1.17
C GLY A 81 10.58 -9.53 2.51
N ARG A 82 10.85 -8.66 3.49
CA ARG A 82 11.33 -9.05 4.81
C ARG A 82 10.15 -9.19 5.76
N ALA A 83 9.94 -10.40 6.29
CA ALA A 83 8.93 -10.63 7.31
C ALA A 83 9.35 -10.02 8.65
N ALA A 84 8.45 -9.28 9.29
CA ALA A 84 8.58 -8.78 10.66
C ALA A 84 7.22 -8.86 11.38
N PRO A 85 6.71 -10.09 11.69
CA PRO A 85 5.33 -10.27 12.14
C PRO A 85 4.98 -9.43 13.38
N ALA A 86 5.86 -9.37 14.38
CA ALA A 86 5.63 -8.58 15.59
C ALA A 86 5.44 -7.09 15.30
N LEU A 87 6.24 -6.52 14.39
CA LEU A 87 6.10 -5.14 13.96
C LEU A 87 4.78 -4.90 13.22
N PHE A 88 4.37 -5.83 12.35
CA PHE A 88 3.09 -5.72 11.62
C PHE A 88 1.91 -5.79 12.58
N GLU A 89 1.90 -6.70 13.55
CA GLU A 89 0.86 -6.76 14.59
C GLU A 89 0.84 -5.49 15.45
N ALA A 90 2.00 -4.96 15.83
CA ALA A 90 2.08 -3.71 16.57
C ALA A 90 1.48 -2.53 15.77
N VAL A 91 1.72 -2.47 14.45
CA VAL A 91 1.12 -1.44 13.58
C VAL A 91 -0.40 -1.61 13.49
N VAL A 92 -0.92 -2.86 13.46
CA VAL A 92 -2.38 -3.10 13.52
C VAL A 92 -2.96 -2.57 14.82
N ALA A 93 -2.33 -2.89 15.96
CA ALA A 93 -2.78 -2.43 17.27
C ALA A 93 -2.75 -0.90 17.39
N GLU A 94 -1.69 -0.27 16.89
CA GLU A 94 -1.54 1.19 16.90
C GLU A 94 -2.62 1.87 16.05
N VAL A 95 -2.84 1.39 14.82
CA VAL A 95 -3.92 1.90 13.95
C VAL A 95 -5.29 1.74 14.60
N ALA A 96 -5.54 0.63 15.29
CA ALA A 96 -6.80 0.41 16.00
C ALA A 96 -6.98 1.40 17.16
N ALA A 97 -5.89 1.79 17.83
CA ALA A 97 -5.92 2.73 18.95
C ALA A 97 -6.12 4.19 18.50
N ARG A 98 -5.36 4.65 17.50
CA ARG A 98 -5.41 6.05 17.05
C ARG A 98 -6.47 6.34 15.99
N GLY A 99 -6.93 5.30 15.29
CA GLY A 99 -7.78 5.44 14.10
C GLY A 99 -7.02 5.69 12.81
N LEU A 100 -7.74 6.05 11.75
CA LEU A 100 -7.19 6.21 10.40
C LEU A 100 -7.28 7.65 9.87
N GLN A 101 -7.91 8.57 10.61
CA GLN A 101 -8.26 9.92 10.20
C GLN A 101 -7.05 10.72 9.67
N GLU A 102 -5.89 10.57 10.30
CA GLU A 102 -4.67 11.27 9.91
C GLU A 102 -3.86 10.56 8.81
N PHE A 103 -4.24 9.35 8.41
CA PHE A 103 -3.60 8.64 7.31
C PHE A 103 -4.10 9.21 5.99
N ASN A 104 -3.20 9.73 5.17
CA ASN A 104 -3.57 10.13 3.81
C ASN A 104 -3.81 8.90 2.90
N PRO A 105 -4.45 9.08 1.72
CA PRO A 105 -4.70 8.00 0.77
C PRO A 105 -3.47 7.17 0.36
N GLN A 106 -2.30 7.81 0.26
CA GLN A 106 -1.05 7.14 -0.12
C GLN A 106 -0.52 6.25 1.01
N ASN A 107 -0.66 6.68 2.27
CA ASN A 107 -0.28 5.91 3.45
C ASN A 107 -1.12 4.62 3.50
N LEU A 108 -2.45 4.74 3.40
CA LEU A 108 -3.38 3.61 3.39
C LEU A 108 -3.04 2.60 2.28
N ALA A 109 -2.84 3.09 1.05
CA ALA A 109 -2.51 2.21 -0.08
C ALA A 109 -1.14 1.53 0.08
N ASN A 110 -0.13 2.22 0.63
CA ASN A 110 1.19 1.64 0.88
C ASN A 110 1.14 0.57 1.96
N MET A 111 0.38 0.80 3.04
CA MET A 111 0.15 -0.19 4.08
C MET A 111 -0.53 -1.43 3.48
N MET A 112 -1.68 -1.28 2.81
CA MET A 112 -2.38 -2.44 2.24
C MET A 112 -1.49 -3.22 1.27
N TRP A 113 -0.75 -2.50 0.41
CA TRP A 113 0.20 -3.13 -0.50
C TRP A 113 1.28 -3.93 0.24
N ALA A 114 1.84 -3.41 1.33
CA ALA A 114 2.87 -4.09 2.12
C ALA A 114 2.35 -5.40 2.73
N TYR A 115 1.20 -5.35 3.39
CA TYR A 115 0.55 -6.53 3.98
C TYR A 115 0.22 -7.57 2.90
N GLY A 116 -0.40 -7.15 1.80
CA GLY A 116 -0.70 -8.03 0.67
C GLY A 116 0.56 -8.62 0.01
N LYS A 117 1.64 -7.85 -0.08
CA LYS A 117 2.90 -8.28 -0.69
C LYS A 117 3.60 -9.35 0.15
N LEU A 118 3.58 -9.22 1.48
CA LEU A 118 4.16 -10.20 2.40
C LEU A 118 3.23 -11.38 2.69
N GLY A 119 1.96 -11.31 2.29
CA GLY A 119 0.98 -12.35 2.65
C GLY A 119 0.53 -12.26 4.11
N HIS A 120 0.80 -11.14 4.80
CA HIS A 120 0.46 -10.94 6.21
C HIS A 120 -1.03 -10.62 6.32
N LYS A 121 -1.80 -11.53 6.92
CA LYS A 121 -3.26 -11.38 7.06
C LYS A 121 -3.57 -10.53 8.30
N ALA A 122 -4.18 -9.37 8.07
CA ALA A 122 -4.67 -8.48 9.14
C ALA A 122 -6.13 -8.07 8.86
N PRO A 123 -7.11 -8.98 9.05
CA PRO A 123 -8.49 -8.74 8.63
C PRO A 123 -9.10 -7.49 9.24
N THR A 124 -8.85 -7.21 10.52
CA THR A 124 -9.35 -6.01 11.22
C THR A 124 -8.83 -4.71 10.61
N LEU A 125 -7.54 -4.68 10.24
CA LEU A 125 -6.93 -3.55 9.56
C LEU A 125 -7.52 -3.35 8.16
N PHE A 126 -7.68 -4.43 7.39
CA PHE A 126 -8.28 -4.35 6.05
C PHE A 126 -9.73 -3.86 6.11
N GLU A 127 -10.54 -4.36 7.04
CA GLU A 127 -11.91 -3.87 7.24
C GLU A 127 -11.95 -2.38 7.63
N ALA A 128 -11.05 -1.95 8.52
CA ALA A 128 -10.95 -0.56 8.93
C ALA A 128 -10.55 0.35 7.76
N VAL A 129 -9.54 -0.03 6.98
CA VAL A 129 -9.09 0.75 5.82
C VAL A 129 -10.14 0.78 4.71
N ALA A 130 -10.83 -0.32 4.45
CA ALA A 130 -11.92 -0.34 3.47
C ALA A 130 -13.04 0.62 3.86
N ARG A 131 -13.46 0.60 5.13
CA ARG A 131 -14.50 1.50 5.65
C ARG A 131 -14.07 2.97 5.58
N GLU A 132 -12.83 3.26 5.98
CA GLU A 132 -12.29 4.62 5.95
C GLU A 132 -12.20 5.16 4.51
N ALA A 133 -11.64 4.37 3.59
CA ALA A 133 -11.49 4.78 2.20
C ALA A 133 -12.85 5.04 1.52
N VAL A 134 -13.85 4.19 1.77
CA VAL A 134 -15.22 4.41 1.27
C VAL A 134 -15.86 5.64 1.92
N GLY A 135 -15.68 5.83 3.23
CA GLY A 135 -16.28 6.92 3.98
C GLY A 135 -15.79 8.32 3.57
N ARG A 136 -14.53 8.43 3.13
CA ARG A 136 -13.96 9.70 2.63
C ARG A 136 -14.33 10.02 1.19
N GLY A 137 -14.71 9.02 0.40
CA GLY A 137 -14.69 9.13 -1.06
C GLY A 137 -13.32 8.76 -1.63
N LEU A 138 -13.33 8.27 -2.87
CA LEU A 138 -12.14 7.76 -3.54
C LEU A 138 -11.52 8.75 -4.53
N ASP A 139 -12.10 9.94 -4.66
CA ASP A 139 -11.60 11.03 -5.50
C ASP A 139 -10.25 11.56 -5.00
N GLU A 140 -9.99 11.51 -3.69
CA GLU A 140 -8.68 11.85 -3.11
C GLU A 140 -7.57 10.83 -3.43
N PHE A 141 -7.93 9.60 -3.81
CA PHE A 141 -6.96 8.56 -4.09
C PHE A 141 -6.43 8.69 -5.51
N SER A 142 -5.10 8.64 -5.65
CA SER A 142 -4.51 8.52 -6.99
C SER A 142 -4.90 7.19 -7.65
N PRO A 143 -4.93 7.10 -9.00
CA PRO A 143 -5.16 5.83 -9.69
C PRO A 143 -4.18 4.72 -9.26
N GLN A 144 -2.95 5.11 -8.92
CA GLN A 144 -1.96 4.17 -8.38
C GLN A 144 -2.31 3.68 -6.97
N ALA A 145 -2.80 4.56 -6.10
CA ALA A 145 -3.22 4.19 -4.75
C ALA A 145 -4.39 3.20 -4.79
N LEU A 146 -5.42 3.49 -5.60
CA LEU A 146 -6.56 2.59 -5.81
C LEU A 146 -6.13 1.21 -6.32
N ALA A 147 -5.28 1.18 -7.36
CA ALA A 147 -4.80 -0.07 -7.92
C ALA A 147 -3.95 -0.89 -6.93
N LYS A 148 -3.08 -0.24 -6.14
CA LYS A 148 -2.29 -0.89 -5.09
C LYS A 148 -3.19 -1.50 -4.02
N MET A 149 -4.19 -0.74 -3.59
CA MET A 149 -5.13 -1.15 -2.55
C MET A 149 -5.93 -2.36 -3.03
N VAL A 150 -6.67 -2.26 -4.13
CA VAL A 150 -7.47 -3.38 -4.66
C VAL A 150 -6.62 -4.63 -4.94
N TRP A 151 -5.40 -4.45 -5.46
CA TRP A 151 -4.49 -5.58 -5.66
C TRP A 151 -4.17 -6.31 -4.35
N ALA A 152 -3.96 -5.58 -3.25
CA ALA A 152 -3.69 -6.19 -1.95
C ALA A 152 -4.86 -7.02 -1.42
N TYR A 153 -6.10 -6.49 -1.52
CA TYR A 153 -7.30 -7.22 -1.13
C TYR A 153 -7.48 -8.49 -1.97
N GLY A 154 -7.33 -8.38 -3.30
CA GLY A 154 -7.36 -9.53 -4.19
C GLY A 154 -6.24 -10.54 -3.92
N LYS A 155 -5.03 -10.07 -3.58
CA LYS A 155 -3.90 -10.95 -3.28
C LYS A 155 -4.15 -11.81 -2.05
N LEU A 156 -4.70 -11.22 -0.98
CA LEU A 156 -5.04 -11.94 0.25
C LEU A 156 -6.42 -12.62 0.22
N GLU A 157 -7.18 -12.48 -0.88
CA GLU A 157 -8.56 -12.97 -1.00
C GLU A 157 -9.47 -12.41 0.11
N HIS A 158 -9.21 -11.17 0.53
CA HIS A 158 -10.02 -10.47 1.53
C HIS A 158 -11.18 -9.76 0.84
N ALA A 159 -12.40 -10.18 1.16
CA ALA A 159 -13.61 -9.63 0.57
C ALA A 159 -13.93 -8.25 1.18
N ALA A 160 -14.08 -7.23 0.33
CA ALA A 160 -14.52 -5.90 0.74
C ALA A 160 -15.49 -5.30 -0.29
N PRO A 161 -16.71 -5.84 -0.44
CA PRO A 161 -17.61 -5.50 -1.55
C PRO A 161 -17.81 -3.99 -1.74
N ALA A 162 -18.10 -3.26 -0.65
CA ALA A 162 -18.28 -1.81 -0.70
C ALA A 162 -17.05 -1.05 -1.24
N LEU A 163 -15.84 -1.48 -0.89
CA LEU A 163 -14.61 -0.89 -1.42
C LEU A 163 -14.47 -1.18 -2.92
N PHE A 164 -14.73 -2.41 -3.34
CA PHE A 164 -14.64 -2.80 -4.76
C PHE A 164 -15.68 -2.08 -5.61
N ASP A 165 -16.92 -1.94 -5.12
CA ASP A 165 -17.97 -1.15 -5.76
C ASP A 165 -17.57 0.32 -5.88
N ALA A 166 -17.08 0.92 -4.80
CA ALA A 166 -16.61 2.31 -4.81
C ALA A 166 -15.45 2.51 -5.79
N VAL A 167 -14.47 1.60 -5.82
CA VAL A 167 -13.34 1.69 -6.77
C VAL A 167 -13.81 1.55 -8.20
N ALA A 168 -14.78 0.66 -8.48
CA ALA A 168 -15.36 0.53 -9.81
C ALA A 168 -16.04 1.85 -10.24
N ALA A 169 -16.90 2.41 -9.39
CA ALA A 169 -17.59 3.68 -9.65
C ALA A 169 -16.60 4.83 -9.86
N GLU A 170 -15.56 4.95 -9.03
CA GLU A 170 -14.53 5.99 -9.16
C GLU A 170 -13.71 5.82 -10.44
N THR A 171 -13.38 4.58 -10.81
CA THR A 171 -12.62 4.29 -12.03
C THR A 171 -13.43 4.62 -13.29
N GLU A 172 -14.75 4.38 -13.25
CA GLU A 172 -15.70 4.78 -14.30
C GLU A 172 -15.87 6.30 -14.35
N ALA A 173 -16.00 6.98 -13.20
CA ALA A 173 -16.12 8.43 -13.11
C ALA A 173 -14.90 9.15 -13.70
N ARG A 174 -13.71 8.55 -13.60
CA ARG A 174 -12.47 9.05 -14.23
C ARG A 174 -12.35 8.71 -15.71
N GLU A 175 -13.30 7.99 -16.29
CA GLU A 175 -13.23 7.46 -17.66
C GLU A 175 -11.92 6.71 -17.91
N LEU A 176 -11.46 5.91 -16.92
CA LEU A 176 -10.16 5.22 -16.93
C LEU A 176 -8.91 6.13 -16.98
N SER A 177 -9.08 7.45 -16.92
CA SER A 177 -7.98 8.41 -17.01
C SER A 177 -7.01 8.27 -15.83
N GLY A 178 -5.72 8.42 -16.12
CA GLY A 178 -4.64 8.29 -15.15
C GLY A 178 -4.30 6.86 -14.73
N PHE A 179 -5.05 5.84 -15.17
CA PHE A 179 -4.68 4.44 -15.00
C PHE A 179 -3.82 3.94 -16.16
N SER A 180 -2.68 3.34 -15.83
CA SER A 180 -1.89 2.55 -16.78
C SER A 180 -2.56 1.20 -17.06
N ALA A 181 -2.29 0.63 -18.24
CA ALA A 181 -2.77 -0.71 -18.59
C ALA A 181 -2.42 -1.78 -17.54
N ARG A 182 -1.22 -1.69 -16.94
CA ARG A 182 -0.80 -2.60 -15.87
C ARG A 182 -1.66 -2.46 -14.61
N GLN A 183 -2.05 -1.24 -14.24
CA GLN A 183 -2.93 -1.01 -13.09
C GLN A 183 -4.31 -1.61 -13.33
N LEU A 184 -4.91 -1.35 -14.51
CA LEU A 184 -6.20 -1.91 -14.90
C LEU A 184 -6.19 -3.45 -14.92
N SER A 185 -5.14 -4.06 -15.49
CA SER A 185 -4.98 -5.52 -15.48
C SER A 185 -4.88 -6.09 -14.06
N ASN A 186 -4.12 -5.44 -13.17
CA ASN A 186 -3.99 -5.89 -11.78
C ASN A 186 -5.29 -5.74 -10.99
N MET A 187 -6.03 -4.65 -11.22
CA MET A 187 -7.36 -4.45 -10.63
C MET A 187 -8.32 -5.53 -11.12
N MET A 188 -8.42 -5.75 -12.44
CA MET A 188 -9.28 -6.80 -13.01
C MET A 188 -8.98 -8.19 -12.43
N TRP A 189 -7.70 -8.54 -12.28
CA TRP A 189 -7.29 -9.79 -11.64
C TRP A 189 -7.77 -9.89 -10.18
N ALA A 190 -7.66 -8.79 -9.42
CA ALA A 190 -8.09 -8.75 -8.03
C ALA A 190 -9.62 -8.86 -7.89
N PHE A 191 -10.40 -8.14 -8.70
CA PHE A 191 -11.87 -8.25 -8.75
C PHE A 191 -12.31 -9.71 -8.97
N ARG A 192 -11.69 -10.38 -9.95
CA ARG A 192 -11.98 -11.80 -10.22
C ARG A 192 -11.66 -12.70 -9.02
N ARG A 193 -10.55 -12.44 -8.32
CA ARG A 193 -10.10 -13.29 -7.20
C ARG A 193 -11.01 -13.22 -5.99
N VAL A 194 -11.57 -12.05 -5.68
CA VAL A 194 -12.52 -11.90 -4.55
C VAL A 194 -13.95 -12.28 -4.94
N GLY A 195 -14.17 -12.79 -6.16
CA GLY A 195 -15.50 -13.16 -6.65
C GLY A 195 -16.43 -11.97 -6.88
N HIS A 196 -15.91 -10.74 -6.90
CA HIS A 196 -16.73 -9.56 -7.13
C HIS A 196 -17.15 -9.53 -8.59
N SER A 197 -18.47 -9.54 -8.83
CA SER A 197 -18.99 -9.66 -10.19
C SER A 197 -18.47 -8.51 -11.05
N ALA A 198 -17.95 -8.87 -12.23
CA ALA A 198 -17.49 -7.94 -13.23
C ALA A 198 -18.65 -7.25 -13.97
N ALA A 199 -19.88 -7.22 -13.44
CA ALA A 199 -21.03 -6.67 -14.15
C ALA A 199 -20.86 -5.18 -14.49
N GLY A 200 -20.17 -4.40 -13.63
CA GLY A 200 -19.70 -3.04 -13.97
C GLY A 200 -18.56 -3.05 -15.01
N TRP A 201 -17.51 -3.83 -14.77
CA TRP A 201 -16.31 -3.89 -15.62
C TRP A 201 -16.51 -4.50 -17.03
N LEU A 202 -17.49 -5.39 -17.20
CA LEU A 202 -17.88 -5.97 -18.49
C LEU A 202 -18.41 -4.89 -19.44
N LYS A 203 -19.11 -3.87 -18.91
CA LYS A 203 -19.54 -2.71 -19.69
C LYS A 203 -18.35 -1.89 -20.20
N MET A 204 -17.30 -1.80 -19.38
CA MET A 204 -16.06 -1.07 -19.71
C MET A 204 -15.23 -1.74 -20.81
N ARG A 205 -15.29 -3.08 -20.91
CA ARG A 205 -14.62 -3.85 -21.97
C ARG A 205 -15.17 -3.52 -23.37
N SER A 206 -16.48 -3.30 -23.47
CA SER A 206 -17.17 -2.87 -24.69
C SER A 206 -16.78 -1.45 -25.14
N ALA A 207 -16.48 -0.55 -24.20
CA ALA A 207 -16.06 0.82 -24.49
C ALA A 207 -14.61 0.92 -24.98
N CYS A 208 -13.70 0.07 -24.51
CA CYS A 208 -12.31 0.05 -25.01
C CYS A 208 -12.14 -0.70 -26.34
N SER A 209 -13.02 -1.66 -26.68
CA SER A 209 -12.94 -2.39 -27.95
C SER A 209 -13.48 -1.62 -29.15
N LEU A 210 -14.20 -0.52 -28.92
CA LEU A 210 -14.72 0.35 -29.95
C LEU A 210 -14.02 1.69 -29.79
N GLY A 211 -13.09 2.02 -30.68
CA GLY A 211 -12.44 3.34 -30.76
C GLY A 211 -13.40 4.44 -31.19
N GLU A 212 -14.58 4.52 -30.59
CA GLU A 212 -15.62 5.49 -30.91
C GLU A 212 -15.59 6.63 -29.90
N ARG A 213 -15.39 7.83 -30.42
CA ARG A 213 -15.58 9.08 -29.68
C ARG A 213 -17.02 9.10 -29.14
N SER A 214 -17.13 9.49 -27.87
CA SER A 214 -18.36 9.70 -27.09
C SER A 214 -19.63 10.01 -27.88
N PRO A 215 -20.72 9.30 -27.56
CA PRO A 215 -22.01 9.94 -27.41
C PRO A 215 -22.63 9.61 -26.05
N ARG A 216 -22.71 10.60 -25.15
CA ARG A 216 -23.54 10.65 -23.92
C ARG A 216 -24.28 9.33 -23.57
N LEU A 217 -23.65 8.49 -22.76
CA LEU A 217 -24.06 7.10 -22.52
C LEU A 217 -24.98 6.88 -21.29
N TRP A 218 -25.69 7.88 -20.77
CA TRP A 218 -26.64 7.61 -19.67
C TRP A 218 -27.96 8.38 -19.78
N PRO A 219 -29.11 7.69 -19.69
CA PRO A 219 -30.39 8.35 -19.49
C PRO A 219 -30.41 8.92 -18.06
N ARG A 220 -30.56 10.25 -17.95
CA ARG A 220 -30.96 10.84 -16.67
C ARG A 220 -32.32 10.24 -16.31
N THR A 221 -32.37 9.48 -15.22
CA THR A 221 -33.62 9.07 -14.59
C THR A 221 -34.39 10.32 -14.15
N PRO A 222 -35.73 10.25 -14.14
CA PRO A 222 -36.61 11.41 -14.31
C PRO A 222 -36.43 12.50 -13.25
#